data_AF-A0A349EM31-F1
#
_entry.id   AF-A0A349EM31-F1
#
_cell.length_a   1.000
_cell.length_b   1.000
_cell.length_c   1.000
_cell.angle_alpha   90.00
_cell.angle_beta   90.00
_cell.angle_gamma   90.00
#
_symmetry.space_group_name_H-M   'P 1'
#
loop_
_entity.id
_entity.type
_entity.pdbx_description
1 polymer ?
#
loop_
_entity_poly.entity_id
_entity_poly.type
_entity_poly.pdbx_seq_one_letter_code
_entity_poly.pdbx_strand_id
1 'polypeptide(L)'
;VGEGNLAYLLAVFGFFFGIVITKFGFLKPVYEALISQAVWVGEEEIPTLYNIIGVNKWIVIAVISAVFLFFVFQGKPFQKARKGYSWAVAGLLVGIIAVVAFWASGYYTGRARGLSFTGPLRELFLAVFFSDSQVSASESRTLLGVTFSWSALYVLTVPIGAYISGKLLKEVKLKVPPADELLKVFFGGTVMGIGAQIGGGCNIGHSLTGVSTLAVSSWVANFFIIAGNWTMAYWLLIRPMKDLDV
;
A
#
# COMPACT_ATOMS: atom_id res chain seq x y z
N VAL A 1 7.44 8.52 8.04
CA VAL A 1 7.11 9.25 9.30
C VAL A 1 8.13 8.95 10.40
N GLY A 2 8.36 7.67 10.75
CA GLY A 2 9.28 7.28 11.84
C GLY A 2 10.73 7.78 11.73
N GLU A 3 11.23 8.08 10.53
CA GLU A 3 12.61 8.58 10.34
C GLU A 3 12.80 10.07 10.68
N GLY A 4 11.73 10.80 10.98
CA GLY A 4 11.78 12.23 11.31
C GLY A 4 11.68 13.18 10.10
N ASN A 5 11.25 12.74 8.93
CA ASN A 5 11.00 13.64 7.80
C ASN A 5 9.56 14.19 7.83
N LEU A 6 9.43 15.52 7.92
CA LEU A 6 8.14 16.20 7.99
C LEU A 6 7.32 16.07 6.70
N ALA A 7 7.98 15.98 5.53
CA ALA A 7 7.28 15.77 4.27
C ALA A 7 6.45 14.48 4.28
N TYR A 8 6.96 13.40 4.89
CA TYR A 8 6.20 12.14 4.96
C TYR A 8 4.96 12.26 5.84
N LEU A 9 4.98 13.13 6.85
CA LEU A 9 3.80 13.38 7.67
C LEU A 9 2.74 14.11 6.84
N LEU A 10 3.13 15.16 6.12
CA LEU A 10 2.21 15.86 5.22
C LEU A 10 1.69 14.98 4.09
N ALA A 11 2.51 14.08 3.54
CA ALA A 11 2.07 13.09 2.56
C ALA A 11 0.93 12.22 3.10
N VAL A 12 1.04 11.77 4.36
CA VAL A 12 0.01 10.95 5.03
C VAL A 12 -1.29 11.73 5.22
N PHE A 13 -1.20 13.00 5.65
CA PHE A 13 -2.38 13.87 5.75
C PHE A 13 -3.01 14.13 4.39
N GLY A 14 -2.20 14.43 3.37
CA GLY A 14 -2.66 14.59 1.99
C GLY A 14 -3.37 13.33 1.50
N PHE A 15 -2.80 12.15 1.75
CA PHE A 15 -3.37 10.86 1.39
C PHE A 15 -4.71 10.59 2.07
N PHE A 16 -4.82 10.86 3.37
CA PHE A 16 -6.10 10.78 4.07
C PHE A 16 -7.13 11.75 3.47
N PHE A 17 -6.73 12.99 3.19
CA PHE A 17 -7.61 13.99 2.58
C PHE A 17 -8.14 13.53 1.21
N GLY A 18 -7.28 12.93 0.38
CA GLY A 18 -7.67 12.35 -0.91
C GLY A 18 -8.70 11.22 -0.76
N ILE A 19 -8.54 10.36 0.24
CA ILE A 19 -9.51 9.30 0.53
C ILE A 19 -10.87 9.88 0.94
N VAL A 20 -10.87 10.86 1.85
CA VAL A 20 -12.10 11.47 2.35
C VAL A 20 -12.86 12.17 1.23
N ILE A 21 -12.16 12.96 0.40
CA ILE A 21 -12.78 13.61 -0.77
C ILE A 21 -13.44 12.58 -1.69
N THR A 22 -12.78 11.46 -1.92
CA THR A 22 -13.26 10.41 -2.82
C THR A 22 -14.46 9.67 -2.28
N LYS A 23 -14.47 9.36 -0.98
CA LYS A 23 -15.49 8.50 -0.38
C LYS A 23 -16.68 9.26 0.22
N PHE A 24 -16.41 10.43 0.79
CA PHE A 24 -17.40 11.23 1.53
C PHE A 24 -17.58 12.64 0.95
N GLY A 25 -16.65 13.09 0.10
CA GLY A 25 -16.68 14.42 -0.49
C GLY A 25 -17.33 14.46 -1.87
N PHE A 26 -16.95 15.48 -2.64
CA PHE A 26 -17.53 15.77 -3.96
C PHE A 26 -17.18 14.75 -5.05
N LEU A 27 -16.14 13.93 -4.84
CA LEU A 27 -15.77 12.85 -5.78
C LEU A 27 -16.55 11.56 -5.53
N LYS A 28 -17.39 11.49 -4.48
CA LYS A 28 -18.27 10.35 -4.20
C LYS A 28 -19.11 9.88 -5.41
N PRO A 29 -19.81 10.74 -6.17
CA PRO A 29 -20.60 10.28 -7.33
C PRO A 29 -19.71 9.66 -8.42
N VAL A 30 -18.49 10.19 -8.62
CA VAL A 30 -17.53 9.62 -9.58
C VAL A 30 -17.04 8.26 -9.09
N TYR A 31 -16.73 8.15 -7.80
CA TYR A 31 -16.34 6.90 -7.16
C TYR A 31 -17.44 5.83 -7.26
N GLU A 32 -18.69 6.18 -6.96
CA GLU A 32 -19.84 5.27 -7.07
C GLU A 32 -20.11 4.88 -8.53
N ALA A 33 -20.01 5.82 -9.47
CA ALA A 33 -20.16 5.53 -10.89
C ALA A 33 -19.10 4.53 -11.38
N LEU A 34 -17.83 4.72 -10.99
CA LEU A 34 -16.74 3.82 -11.38
C LEU A 34 -16.87 2.42 -10.77
N ILE A 35 -17.35 2.31 -9.52
CA ILE A 35 -17.48 1.02 -8.84
C ILE A 35 -18.76 0.28 -9.23
N SER A 36 -19.81 1.01 -9.64
CA SER A 36 -21.05 0.41 -10.14
C SER A 36 -20.85 -0.41 -11.41
N GLN A 37 -19.78 -0.15 -12.16
CA GLN A 37 -19.42 -0.88 -13.36
C GLN A 37 -18.71 -2.19 -13.00
N ALA A 38 -19.49 -3.23 -12.68
CA ALA A 38 -18.98 -4.57 -12.53
C ALA A 38 -18.59 -5.15 -13.90
N VAL A 39 -17.29 -5.23 -14.17
CA VAL A 39 -16.73 -5.86 -15.39
C VAL A 39 -16.74 -7.40 -15.28
N TRP A 40 -16.99 -7.95 -14.09
CA TRP A 40 -17.04 -9.40 -13.87
C TRP A 40 -18.27 -9.79 -13.06
N VAL A 41 -19.15 -10.57 -13.70
CA VAL A 41 -20.34 -11.21 -13.13
C VAL A 41 -20.17 -12.71 -13.35
N GLY A 42 -19.26 -13.32 -12.58
CA GLY A 42 -19.14 -14.77 -12.46
C GLY A 42 -19.79 -15.20 -11.16
N GLU A 43 -20.47 -16.35 -11.14
CA GLU A 43 -21.50 -16.68 -10.15
C GLU A 43 -21.08 -16.61 -8.67
N GLU A 44 -19.81 -16.77 -8.27
CA GLU A 44 -19.48 -16.69 -6.84
C GLU A 44 -18.00 -16.41 -6.46
N GLU A 45 -17.07 -16.26 -7.41
CA GLU A 45 -15.64 -16.16 -7.10
C GLU A 45 -14.95 -14.89 -7.63
N ILE A 46 -14.12 -14.29 -6.78
CA ILE A 46 -13.26 -13.14 -7.12
C ILE A 46 -12.36 -13.53 -8.32
N PRO A 47 -12.24 -12.70 -9.38
CA PRO A 47 -11.44 -13.05 -10.55
C PRO A 47 -9.96 -13.15 -10.18
N THR A 48 -9.48 -14.38 -10.10
CA THR A 48 -8.07 -14.73 -9.93
C THR A 48 -7.53 -15.33 -11.23
N LEU A 49 -6.22 -15.25 -11.44
CA LEU A 49 -5.58 -15.80 -12.65
C LEU A 49 -5.88 -17.29 -12.84
N TYR A 50 -5.93 -18.07 -11.76
CA TYR A 50 -6.21 -19.50 -11.85
C TYR A 50 -7.68 -19.78 -12.21
N ASN A 51 -8.62 -18.96 -11.74
CA ASN A 51 -10.04 -19.08 -12.10
C ASN A 51 -10.33 -18.70 -13.55
N ILE A 52 -9.64 -17.67 -14.07
CA ILE A 52 -9.80 -17.27 -15.48
C ILE A 52 -9.20 -18.32 -16.43
N ILE A 53 -8.05 -18.89 -16.08
CA ILE A 53 -7.36 -19.88 -16.92
C ILE A 53 -7.98 -21.28 -16.75
N GLY A 54 -8.75 -21.52 -15.67
CA GLY A 54 -9.34 -22.83 -15.38
C GLY A 54 -8.32 -23.89 -14.94
N VAL A 55 -7.14 -23.45 -14.49
CA VAL A 55 -6.02 -24.33 -14.13
C VAL A 55 -5.88 -24.42 -12.61
N ASN A 56 -5.39 -25.55 -12.11
CA ASN A 56 -5.14 -25.75 -10.68
C ASN A 56 -4.25 -24.62 -10.11
N LYS A 57 -4.73 -24.00 -9.02
CA LYS A 57 -4.05 -22.89 -8.32
C LYS A 57 -2.56 -23.13 -8.07
N TRP A 58 -2.16 -24.35 -7.72
CA TRP A 58 -0.78 -24.68 -7.39
C TRP A 58 0.15 -24.65 -8.60
N ILE A 59 -0.37 -25.00 -9.78
CA ILE A 59 0.40 -24.95 -11.03
C ILE A 59 0.69 -23.49 -11.39
N VAL A 60 -0.32 -22.63 -11.31
CA VAL A 60 -0.18 -21.19 -11.61
C VAL A 60 0.79 -20.54 -10.63
N ILE A 61 0.68 -20.84 -9.33
CA ILE A 61 1.61 -20.36 -8.30
C ILE A 61 3.03 -20.83 -8.61
N ALA A 62 3.24 -22.13 -8.91
CA ALA A 62 4.56 -22.69 -9.19
C ALA A 62 5.22 -22.02 -10.40
N VAL A 63 4.49 -21.84 -11.50
CA VAL A 63 5.00 -21.19 -12.72
C VAL A 63 5.38 -19.74 -12.46
N ILE A 64 4.49 -18.95 -11.87
CA ILE A 64 4.75 -17.53 -11.59
C ILE A 64 5.92 -17.38 -10.61
N SER A 65 5.96 -18.22 -9.58
CA SER A 65 7.05 -18.20 -8.59
C SER A 65 8.39 -18.58 -9.22
N ALA A 66 8.42 -19.57 -10.11
CA ALA A 66 9.63 -19.96 -10.84
C ALA A 66 10.16 -18.82 -11.72
N VAL A 67 9.28 -18.10 -12.43
CA VAL A 67 9.65 -16.93 -13.24
C VAL A 67 10.23 -15.83 -12.36
N PHE A 68 9.58 -15.48 -11.25
CA PHE A 68 10.11 -14.46 -10.34
C PHE A 68 11.44 -14.88 -9.72
N LEU A 69 11.58 -16.12 -9.27
CA LEU A 69 12.84 -16.63 -8.71
C LEU A 69 13.95 -16.58 -9.74
N PHE A 70 13.69 -16.95 -11.00
CA PHE A 70 14.67 -16.85 -12.08
C PHE A 70 15.20 -15.42 -12.22
N PHE A 71 14.33 -14.41 -12.28
CA PHE A 71 14.75 -13.01 -12.33
C PHE A 71 15.50 -12.55 -11.07
N VAL A 72 15.06 -12.99 -9.89
CA VAL A 72 15.73 -12.66 -8.61
C VAL A 72 17.14 -13.23 -8.57
N PHE A 73 17.35 -14.47 -9.03
CA PHE A 73 18.67 -15.08 -9.07
C PHE A 73 19.62 -14.42 -10.08
N GLN A 74 19.10 -13.86 -11.17
CA GLN A 74 19.93 -13.04 -12.07
C GLN A 74 20.42 -11.74 -11.41
N GLY A 75 19.64 -11.16 -10.50
CA GLY A 75 19.92 -9.88 -9.84
C GLY A 75 21.00 -9.89 -8.76
N LYS A 76 21.79 -10.96 -8.61
CA LYS A 76 22.78 -11.16 -7.50
C LYS A 76 22.19 -10.85 -6.11
N PRO A 77 21.17 -11.61 -5.66
CA PRO A 77 20.29 -11.23 -4.55
C PRO A 77 20.96 -11.24 -3.16
N PHE A 78 22.11 -11.90 -3.04
CA PHE A 78 22.88 -12.02 -1.79
C PHE A 78 24.01 -10.98 -1.65
N GLN A 79 24.05 -9.96 -2.52
CA GLN A 79 25.01 -8.88 -2.34
C GLN A 79 24.83 -8.21 -0.99
N LYS A 80 25.94 -8.01 -0.27
CA LYS A 80 25.96 -7.38 1.04
C LYS A 80 25.56 -5.92 0.87
N ALA A 81 24.46 -5.52 1.49
CA ALA A 81 24.04 -4.12 1.49
C ALA A 81 25.07 -3.25 2.19
N ARG A 82 25.27 -2.01 1.72
CA ARG A 82 26.13 -1.02 2.40
C ARG A 82 25.66 -0.75 3.84
N LYS A 83 24.36 -0.83 4.08
CA LYS A 83 23.71 -0.77 5.39
C LYS A 83 22.45 -1.64 5.38
N GLY A 84 22.18 -2.33 6.49
CA GLY A 84 20.99 -3.18 6.64
C GLY A 84 21.13 -4.58 6.04
N TYR A 85 19.99 -5.17 5.69
CA TYR A 85 19.89 -6.55 5.19
C TYR A 85 20.18 -6.65 3.69
N SER A 86 20.64 -7.82 3.23
CA SER A 86 20.70 -8.12 1.79
C SER A 86 19.28 -8.19 1.20
N TRP A 87 19.17 -7.99 -0.11
CA TRP A 87 17.89 -8.00 -0.81
C TRP A 87 17.10 -9.31 -0.58
N ALA A 88 17.80 -10.45 -0.62
CA ALA A 88 17.21 -11.75 -0.34
C ALA A 88 16.63 -11.84 1.09
N VAL A 89 17.37 -11.38 2.10
CA VAL A 89 16.94 -11.44 3.50
C VAL A 89 15.77 -10.49 3.74
N ALA A 90 15.82 -9.28 3.17
CA ALA A 90 14.70 -8.33 3.28
C ALA A 90 13.42 -8.89 2.64
N GLY A 91 13.51 -9.46 1.44
CA GLY A 91 12.37 -10.08 0.77
C GLY A 91 11.79 -11.26 1.55
N LEU A 92 12.64 -12.13 2.10
CA LEU A 92 12.22 -13.26 2.95
C LEU A 92 11.49 -12.77 4.21
N LEU A 93 12.06 -11.78 4.91
CA LEU A 93 11.47 -11.22 6.13
C LEU A 93 10.11 -10.57 5.84
N VAL A 94 10.00 -9.78 4.77
CA VAL A 94 8.72 -9.16 4.36
C VAL A 94 7.69 -10.22 3.98
N GLY A 95 8.11 -11.29 3.28
CA GLY A 95 7.24 -12.41 2.96
C GLY A 95 6.71 -13.13 4.20
N ILE A 96 7.57 -13.41 5.18
CA ILE A 96 7.17 -14.01 6.46
C ILE A 96 6.18 -13.10 7.19
N ILE A 97 6.45 -11.79 7.26
CA ILE A 97 5.55 -10.81 7.89
C ILE A 97 4.19 -10.80 7.17
N ALA A 98 4.16 -10.87 5.84
CA ALA A 98 2.92 -10.92 5.08
C ALA A 98 2.08 -12.18 5.41
N VAL A 99 2.72 -13.36 5.51
CA VAL A 99 2.06 -14.61 5.91
C VAL A 99 1.52 -14.52 7.32
N VAL A 100 2.34 -14.04 8.26
CA VAL A 100 1.92 -13.85 9.66
C VAL A 100 0.76 -12.86 9.77
N ALA A 101 0.78 -11.77 9.01
CA ALA A 101 -0.31 -10.79 8.98
C ALA A 101 -1.60 -11.39 8.41
N PHE A 102 -1.50 -12.21 7.37
CA PHE A 102 -2.65 -12.89 6.78
C PHE A 102 -3.27 -13.91 7.73
N TRP A 103 -2.43 -14.68 8.44
CA TRP A 103 -2.88 -15.62 9.47
C TRP A 103 -3.49 -14.89 10.68
N ALA A 104 -2.81 -13.87 11.20
CA ALA A 104 -3.24 -13.13 12.36
C ALA A 104 -4.57 -12.39 12.10
N SER A 105 -4.74 -11.76 10.93
CA SER A 105 -6.01 -11.15 10.56
C SER A 105 -7.14 -12.18 10.51
N GLY A 106 -6.91 -13.35 9.89
CA GLY A 106 -7.89 -14.43 9.87
C GLY A 106 -8.30 -14.90 11.27
N TYR A 107 -7.32 -15.09 12.17
CA TYR A 107 -7.56 -15.57 13.52
C TYR A 107 -8.26 -14.54 14.42
N TYR A 108 -7.85 -13.27 14.38
CA TYR A 108 -8.36 -12.24 15.28
C TYR A 108 -9.62 -11.53 14.79
N THR A 109 -9.85 -11.52 13.48
CA THR A 109 -10.91 -10.74 12.84
C THR A 109 -11.98 -11.63 12.19
N GLY A 110 -11.70 -12.93 12.02
CA GLY A 110 -12.58 -13.87 11.32
C GLY A 110 -12.59 -13.69 9.80
N ARG A 111 -11.85 -12.70 9.28
CA ARG A 111 -11.69 -12.43 7.84
C ARG A 111 -10.22 -12.22 7.53
N ALA A 112 -9.67 -13.09 6.68
CA ALA A 112 -8.28 -12.98 6.28
C ALA A 112 -8.07 -11.77 5.37
N ARG A 113 -7.21 -10.85 5.79
CA ARG A 113 -6.88 -9.62 5.07
C ARG A 113 -5.38 -9.42 5.10
N GLY A 114 -4.76 -9.34 3.93
CA GLY A 114 -3.32 -9.07 3.87
C GLY A 114 -2.98 -7.61 4.20
N LEU A 115 -1.69 -7.30 4.11
CA LEU A 115 -1.14 -5.98 4.39
C LEU A 115 -1.62 -4.96 3.36
N SER A 116 -2.12 -3.82 3.83
CA SER A 116 -2.51 -2.67 3.02
C SER A 116 -2.49 -1.40 3.88
N PHE A 117 -2.27 -0.24 3.28
CA PHE A 117 -2.28 1.02 4.04
C PHE A 117 -3.52 1.88 3.76
N THR A 118 -4.17 1.74 2.60
CA THR A 118 -5.31 2.60 2.22
C THR A 118 -6.49 2.50 3.18
N GLY A 119 -7.03 1.29 3.35
CA GLY A 119 -8.18 1.03 4.23
C GLY A 119 -7.86 1.30 5.71
N PRO A 120 -6.77 0.75 6.24
CA PRO A 120 -6.40 0.91 7.64
C PRO A 120 -6.07 2.34 8.05
N LEU A 121 -5.43 3.11 7.17
CA LEU A 121 -5.17 4.53 7.42
C LEU A 121 -6.47 5.32 7.45
N ARG A 122 -7.40 5.04 6.53
CA ARG A 122 -8.75 5.63 6.56
C ARG A 122 -9.46 5.30 7.87
N GLU A 123 -9.47 4.04 8.28
CA GLU A 123 -10.12 3.57 9.51
C GLU A 123 -9.50 4.23 10.75
N LEU A 124 -8.17 4.36 10.79
CA LEU A 124 -7.45 5.04 11.85
C LEU A 124 -7.90 6.51 11.96
N PHE A 125 -7.84 7.25 10.86
CA PHE A 125 -8.18 8.66 10.88
C PHE A 125 -9.66 8.89 11.16
N LEU A 126 -10.57 8.08 10.61
CA LEU A 126 -11.99 8.20 10.93
C LEU A 126 -12.28 7.92 12.41
N ALA A 127 -11.60 6.91 12.99
CA ALA A 127 -11.67 6.64 14.42
C ALA A 127 -11.14 7.81 15.27
N VAL A 128 -10.01 8.41 14.88
CA VAL A 128 -9.39 9.51 15.64
C VAL A 128 -10.16 10.82 15.53
N PHE A 129 -10.64 11.18 14.33
CA PHE A 129 -11.27 12.48 14.08
C PHE A 129 -12.79 12.48 14.29
N PHE A 130 -13.45 11.35 14.02
CA PHE A 130 -14.91 11.27 14.01
C PHE A 130 -15.46 10.23 15.00
N SER A 131 -14.60 9.56 15.78
CA SER A 131 -14.98 8.50 16.73
C SER A 131 -15.76 7.34 16.10
N ASP A 132 -15.67 7.18 14.78
CA ASP A 132 -16.36 6.13 14.02
C ASP A 132 -15.37 5.52 13.02
N SER A 133 -14.95 4.28 13.24
CA SER A 133 -14.05 3.57 12.32
C SER A 133 -14.77 3.01 11.09
N GLN A 134 -16.11 2.98 11.06
CA GLN A 134 -16.94 2.36 10.01
C GLN A 134 -16.49 0.93 9.65
N VAL A 135 -16.18 0.12 10.67
CA VAL A 135 -15.83 -1.29 10.51
C VAL A 135 -16.77 -2.15 11.35
N SER A 136 -17.09 -3.36 10.86
CA SER A 136 -17.90 -4.34 11.60
C SER A 136 -17.35 -4.59 13.00
N ALA A 137 -18.24 -4.79 13.97
CA ALA A 137 -17.91 -4.98 15.38
C ALA A 137 -16.87 -6.11 15.63
N SER A 138 -16.86 -7.14 14.79
CA SER A 138 -15.91 -8.26 14.82
C SER A 138 -14.46 -7.87 14.50
N GLU A 139 -14.24 -6.79 13.76
CA GLU A 139 -12.90 -6.31 13.39
C GLU A 139 -12.42 -5.13 14.26
N SER A 140 -13.30 -4.62 15.12
CA SER A 140 -13.04 -3.46 15.97
C SER A 140 -12.50 -3.85 17.35
N ARG A 141 -11.51 -3.11 17.83
CA ARG A 141 -10.95 -3.18 19.17
C ARG A 141 -10.98 -1.79 19.78
N THR A 142 -11.60 -1.67 20.95
CA THR A 142 -11.60 -0.41 21.69
C THR A 142 -10.26 -0.25 22.41
N LEU A 143 -9.54 0.83 22.11
CA LEU A 143 -8.31 1.21 22.80
C LEU A 143 -8.45 2.68 23.21
N LEU A 144 -8.22 2.99 24.49
CA LEU A 144 -8.28 4.36 25.03
C LEU A 144 -9.61 5.10 24.73
N GLY A 145 -10.75 4.38 24.75
CA GLY A 145 -12.07 4.96 24.49
C GLY A 145 -12.41 5.18 23.01
N VAL A 146 -11.53 4.81 22.08
CA VAL A 146 -11.73 4.91 20.62
C VAL A 146 -11.73 3.51 20.00
N THR A 147 -12.67 3.24 19.09
CA THR A 147 -12.78 1.96 18.39
C THR A 147 -11.86 1.94 17.17
N PHE A 148 -10.75 1.22 17.27
CA PHE A 148 -9.82 1.03 16.16
C PHE A 148 -10.10 -0.29 15.45
N SER A 149 -9.90 -0.35 14.14
CA SER A 149 -9.82 -1.64 13.45
C SER A 149 -8.52 -2.35 13.80
N TRP A 150 -8.52 -3.69 13.78
CA TRP A 150 -7.29 -4.47 13.92
C TRP A 150 -6.20 -4.01 12.96
N SER A 151 -6.60 -3.61 11.75
CA SER A 151 -5.66 -3.16 10.73
C SER A 151 -5.11 -1.76 11.00
N ALA A 152 -5.90 -0.85 11.60
CA ALA A 152 -5.45 0.49 11.97
C ALA A 152 -4.30 0.46 13.00
N LEU A 153 -4.24 -0.59 13.84
CA LEU A 153 -3.19 -0.73 14.85
C LEU A 153 -1.80 -0.86 14.20
N TYR A 154 -1.65 -1.60 13.10
CA TYR A 154 -0.33 -1.70 12.47
C TYR A 154 0.09 -0.41 11.77
N VAL A 155 -0.86 0.43 11.33
CA VAL A 155 -0.54 1.75 10.79
C VAL A 155 0.11 2.65 11.84
N LEU A 156 -0.25 2.48 13.12
CA LEU A 156 0.39 3.19 14.24
C LEU A 156 1.74 2.57 14.62
N THR A 157 1.88 1.25 14.59
CA THR A 157 3.11 0.58 15.02
C THR A 157 4.21 0.58 13.95
N VAL A 158 3.88 0.65 12.65
CA VAL A 158 4.87 0.71 11.56
C VAL A 158 5.79 1.93 11.67
N PRO A 159 5.31 3.17 11.89
CA PRO A 159 6.16 4.32 12.18
C PRO A 159 7.07 4.13 13.39
N ILE A 160 6.58 3.46 14.45
CA ILE A 160 7.37 3.17 15.65
C ILE A 160 8.49 2.19 15.31
N GLY A 161 8.19 1.11 14.58
CA GLY A 161 9.18 0.15 14.09
C GLY A 161 10.24 0.80 13.20
N ALA A 162 9.81 1.67 12.29
CA ALA A 162 10.71 2.45 11.44
C ALA A 162 11.62 3.39 12.25
N TYR A 163 11.09 4.03 13.30
CA TYR A 163 11.89 4.87 14.19
C TYR A 163 12.94 4.07 14.98
N ILE A 164 12.56 2.92 15.54
CA ILE A 164 13.50 2.04 16.27
C ILE A 164 14.59 1.54 15.32
N SER A 165 14.23 1.09 14.13
CA SER A 165 15.17 0.63 13.10
C SER A 165 16.12 1.75 12.66
N GLY A 166 15.59 2.94 12.36
CA GLY A 166 16.38 4.10 12.00
C GLY A 166 17.32 4.56 13.13
N LYS A 167 16.89 4.45 14.39
CA LYS A 167 17.73 4.78 15.56
C LYS A 167 18.89 3.80 15.69
N LEU A 168 18.64 2.50 15.48
CA LEU A 168 19.69 1.47 15.51
C LEU A 168 20.71 1.67 14.38
N LEU A 169 20.25 2.10 13.20
CA LEU A 169 21.09 2.40 12.03
C LEU A 169 21.72 3.81 12.05
N LYS A 170 21.38 4.64 13.05
CA LYS A 170 21.78 6.05 13.18
C LYS A 170 21.38 6.91 11.97
N GLU A 171 20.19 6.69 11.44
CA GLU A 171 19.65 7.38 10.25
C GLU A 171 18.48 8.32 10.55
N VAL A 172 17.97 8.30 11.78
CA VAL A 172 16.93 9.25 12.20
C VAL A 172 17.50 10.66 12.20
N LYS A 173 16.93 11.52 11.36
CA LYS A 173 17.26 12.94 11.29
C LYS A 173 15.98 13.72 11.05
N LEU A 174 15.72 14.70 11.91
CA LEU A 174 14.63 15.64 11.69
C LEU A 174 14.95 16.46 10.43
N LYS A 175 14.17 16.25 9.37
CA LYS A 175 14.31 16.98 8.10
C LYS A 175 13.02 17.74 7.86
N VAL A 176 13.16 19.05 7.67
CA VAL A 176 12.07 19.94 7.28
C VAL A 176 12.41 20.49 5.89
N PRO A 177 11.79 19.93 4.83
CA PRO A 177 11.90 20.46 3.48
C PRO A 177 11.36 21.89 3.36
N PRO A 178 11.75 22.63 2.30
CA PRO A 178 11.19 23.95 2.01
C PRO A 178 9.69 23.87 1.73
N ALA A 179 8.99 24.99 1.91
CA ALA A 179 7.53 25.04 1.86
C ALA A 179 6.94 24.62 0.51
N ASP A 180 7.63 24.90 -0.59
CA ASP A 180 7.20 24.49 -1.93
C ASP A 180 7.23 22.96 -2.09
N GLU A 181 8.24 22.29 -1.53
CA GLU A 181 8.36 20.84 -1.51
C GLU A 181 7.28 20.22 -0.62
N LEU A 182 7.01 20.81 0.55
CA LEU A 182 5.94 20.39 1.44
C LEU A 182 4.57 20.43 0.77
N LEU A 183 4.28 21.49 0.01
CA LEU A 183 3.04 21.61 -0.77
C LEU A 183 2.97 20.53 -1.87
N LYS A 184 4.04 20.35 -2.65
CA LYS A 184 4.10 19.30 -3.70
C LYS A 184 3.84 17.91 -3.11
N VAL A 185 4.43 17.61 -1.95
CA VAL A 185 4.25 16.33 -1.27
C VAL A 185 2.83 16.16 -0.73
N PHE A 186 2.22 17.22 -0.20
CA PHE A 186 0.82 17.17 0.24
C PHE A 186 -0.12 16.89 -0.93
N PHE A 187 0.00 17.63 -2.05
CA PHE A 187 -0.80 17.41 -3.25
C PHE A 187 -0.56 16.02 -3.85
N GLY A 188 0.69 15.56 -3.90
CA GLY A 188 1.04 14.20 -4.31
C GLY A 188 0.36 13.16 -3.43
N GLY A 189 0.38 13.35 -2.11
CA GLY A 189 -0.36 12.54 -1.15
C GLY A 189 -1.85 12.50 -1.47
N THR A 190 -2.49 13.64 -1.71
CA THR A 190 -3.92 13.71 -2.07
C THR A 190 -4.25 12.95 -3.34
N VAL A 191 -3.45 13.11 -4.40
CA VAL A 191 -3.62 12.34 -5.64
C VAL A 191 -3.46 10.84 -5.39
N MET A 192 -2.47 10.44 -4.58
CA MET A 192 -2.28 9.06 -4.18
C MET A 192 -3.48 8.52 -3.40
N GLY A 193 -4.07 9.32 -2.49
CA GLY A 193 -5.25 8.95 -1.72
C GLY A 193 -6.49 8.75 -2.59
N ILE A 194 -6.72 9.64 -3.55
CA ILE A 194 -7.80 9.52 -4.54
C ILE A 194 -7.62 8.26 -5.37
N GLY A 195 -6.43 8.08 -5.96
CA GLY A 195 -6.12 6.92 -6.79
C GLY A 195 -6.22 5.60 -6.02
N ALA A 196 -5.75 5.58 -4.77
CA ALA A 196 -5.81 4.38 -3.94
C ALA A 196 -7.24 4.02 -3.52
N GLN A 197 -8.11 5.02 -3.29
CA GLN A 197 -9.50 4.78 -2.98
C GLN A 197 -10.28 4.28 -4.21
N ILE A 198 -10.07 4.88 -5.38
CA ILE A 198 -10.69 4.44 -6.64
C ILE A 198 -10.18 3.06 -7.05
N GLY A 199 -8.88 2.81 -6.95
CA GLY A 199 -8.24 1.54 -7.32
C GLY A 199 -8.52 0.40 -6.32
N GLY A 200 -9.09 0.70 -5.14
CA GLY A 200 -9.38 -0.30 -4.12
C GLY A 200 -8.16 -0.76 -3.31
N GLY A 201 -7.02 -0.07 -3.42
CA GLY A 201 -5.79 -0.44 -2.72
C GLY A 201 -4.60 0.47 -3.05
N CYS A 202 -3.52 0.32 -2.29
CA CYS A 202 -2.23 0.96 -2.58
C CYS A 202 -1.26 -0.05 -3.19
N ASN A 203 -0.02 0.36 -3.45
CA ASN A 203 1.06 -0.53 -3.87
C ASN A 203 1.27 -1.71 -2.90
N ILE A 204 1.25 -1.51 -1.58
CA ILE A 204 1.35 -2.63 -0.62
C ILE A 204 0.16 -3.57 -0.76
N GLY A 205 -1.06 -3.02 -0.88
CA GLY A 205 -2.29 -3.80 -1.04
C GLY A 205 -2.31 -4.61 -2.33
N HIS A 206 -2.01 -4.01 -3.48
CA HIS A 206 -2.05 -4.69 -4.77
C HIS A 206 -0.79 -5.50 -5.05
N SER A 207 0.41 -4.98 -4.78
CA SER A 207 1.67 -5.66 -5.12
C SER A 207 2.05 -6.76 -4.12
N LEU A 208 1.92 -6.54 -2.81
CA LEU A 208 2.30 -7.58 -1.82
C LEU A 208 1.16 -8.56 -1.57
N THR A 209 -0.02 -8.03 -1.26
CA THR A 209 -1.18 -8.88 -0.91
C THR A 209 -1.91 -9.37 -2.15
N GLY A 210 -2.20 -8.49 -3.11
CA GLY A 210 -3.05 -8.81 -4.26
C GLY A 210 -2.40 -9.72 -5.30
N VAL A 211 -1.12 -9.49 -5.62
CA VAL A 211 -0.38 -10.34 -6.56
C VAL A 211 -0.09 -11.72 -5.94
N SER A 212 0.16 -11.79 -4.63
CA SER A 212 0.38 -13.09 -3.96
C SER A 212 -0.89 -13.95 -3.89
N THR A 213 -2.09 -13.33 -3.88
CA THR A 213 -3.37 -14.04 -4.03
C THR A 213 -3.79 -14.26 -5.49
N LEU A 214 -2.95 -13.86 -6.46
CA LEU A 214 -3.20 -13.95 -7.89
C LEU A 214 -4.46 -13.20 -8.35
N ALA A 215 -4.85 -12.14 -7.64
CA ALA A 215 -6.03 -11.34 -7.97
C ALA A 215 -5.79 -10.51 -9.24
N VAL A 216 -6.66 -10.68 -10.24
CA VAL A 216 -6.52 -10.05 -11.57
C VAL A 216 -6.56 -8.54 -11.47
N SER A 217 -7.46 -8.01 -10.61
CA SER A 217 -7.54 -6.58 -10.29
C SER A 217 -6.21 -6.00 -9.82
N SER A 218 -5.40 -6.79 -9.10
CA SER A 218 -4.13 -6.33 -8.56
C SER A 218 -3.02 -6.32 -9.61
N TRP A 219 -3.05 -7.23 -10.58
CA TRP A 219 -2.13 -7.18 -11.72
C TRP A 219 -2.40 -5.97 -12.61
N VAL A 220 -3.67 -5.70 -12.91
CA VAL A 220 -4.08 -4.51 -13.67
C VAL A 220 -3.72 -3.24 -12.91
N ALA A 221 -4.06 -3.15 -11.62
CA ALA A 221 -3.72 -1.99 -10.79
C ALA A 221 -2.21 -1.74 -10.74
N ASN A 222 -1.39 -2.80 -10.61
CA ASN A 222 0.07 -2.66 -10.62
C ASN A 222 0.60 -2.07 -11.92
N PHE A 223 0.08 -2.52 -13.07
CA PHE A 223 0.49 -1.97 -14.36
C PHE A 223 0.24 -0.46 -14.43
N PHE A 224 -0.94 0.00 -14.03
CA PHE A 224 -1.26 1.43 -14.01
C PHE A 224 -0.51 2.21 -12.94
N ILE A 225 -0.20 1.62 -11.79
CA ILE A 225 0.67 2.24 -10.77
C ILE A 225 2.07 2.49 -11.35
N ILE A 226 2.65 1.51 -12.06
CA ILE A 226 3.96 1.65 -12.70
C ILE A 226 3.91 2.71 -13.80
N ALA A 227 2.91 2.65 -14.68
CA ALA A 227 2.74 3.61 -15.76
C ALA A 227 2.54 5.05 -15.23
N GLY A 228 1.76 5.22 -14.17
CA GLY A 228 1.56 6.51 -13.50
C GLY A 228 2.86 7.04 -12.91
N ASN A 229 3.64 6.18 -12.25
CA ASN A 229 4.96 6.54 -11.73
C ASN A 229 5.93 6.96 -12.84
N TRP A 230 6.02 6.21 -13.94
CA TRP A 230 6.87 6.55 -15.09
C TRP A 230 6.47 7.87 -15.73
N THR A 231 5.16 8.11 -15.88
CA THR A 231 4.65 9.36 -16.40
C THR A 231 5.11 10.51 -15.49
N MET A 232 4.82 10.44 -14.19
CA MET A 232 5.17 11.53 -13.29
C MET A 232 6.69 11.75 -13.17
N ALA A 233 7.48 10.67 -13.12
CA ALA A 233 8.94 10.75 -13.11
C ALA A 233 9.49 11.41 -14.39
N TYR A 234 8.91 11.12 -15.55
CA TYR A 234 9.29 11.76 -16.81
C TYR A 234 9.04 13.27 -16.77
N TRP A 235 7.84 13.68 -16.32
CA TRP A 235 7.43 15.08 -16.32
C TRP A 235 8.16 15.93 -15.27
N LEU A 236 8.39 15.39 -14.07
CA LEU A 236 9.01 16.16 -12.98
C LEU A 236 10.54 16.09 -12.96
N LEU A 237 11.14 14.97 -13.37
CA LEU A 237 12.58 14.76 -13.24
C LEU A 237 13.28 14.80 -14.59
N ILE A 238 12.82 13.99 -15.56
CA ILE A 238 13.56 13.77 -16.80
C ILE A 238 13.43 14.97 -17.75
N ARG A 239 12.23 15.52 -17.93
CA ARG A 239 12.00 16.63 -18.85
C ARG A 239 12.78 17.89 -18.46
N PRO A 240 12.75 18.38 -17.20
CA PRO A 240 13.49 19.58 -16.82
C PRO A 240 15.01 19.41 -16.91
N MET A 241 15.54 18.20 -16.70
CA MET A 241 16.97 17.94 -16.88
C MET A 241 17.41 18.10 -18.34
N LYS A 242 16.58 17.66 -19.29
CA LYS A 242 16.88 17.84 -20.73
C LYS A 242 16.84 19.30 -21.17
N ASP A 243 16.04 20.13 -20.49
CA ASP A 243 15.96 21.57 -20.77
C ASP A 243 17.16 22.35 -20.15
N LEU A 244 17.94 21.71 -19.26
CA LEU A 244 19.15 22.26 -18.64
C LEU A 244 20.45 21.82 -19.34
N ASP A 245 20.41 20.75 -20.13
CA ASP A 245 21.53 20.27 -20.96
C ASP A 245 21.70 21.12 -22.26
N VAL A 246 21.72 22.46 -22.10
CA VAL A 246 22.05 23.43 -23.16
C VAL A 246 23.49 23.91 -23.03
#